data_AF-A0AAD2XVT5-F1
#
_entry.id   AF-A0AAD2XVT5-F1
#
_cell.length_a   1.000
_cell.length_b   1.000
_cell.length_c   1.000
_cell.angle_alpha   90.00
_cell.angle_beta   90.00
_cell.angle_gamma   90.00
#
_symmetry.space_group_name_H-M   'P 1'
#
loop_
_entity.id
_entity.type
_entity.pdbx_description
1 polymer ?
#
loop_
_entity_poly.entity_id
_entity_poly.type
_entity_poly.pdbx_seq_one_letter_code
_entity_poly.pdbx_strand_id
1 'polypeptide(L)'
;MDWYSSSQSTFGADMDAPPGGGFAVNVFLRDGDTVYRTWHTNGRGTEQLSHSFGLIDILPWGRQEDWQDSPQGWPSRPTYSGWPDSPAIARAYGPNDG
;
A
#
# COMPACT_ATOMS: atom_id res chain seq x y z
N MET A 1 11.46 6.15 -11.15
CA MET A 1 10.83 6.32 -9.83
C MET A 1 11.89 6.94 -8.95
N ASP A 2 11.58 8.08 -8.35
CA ASP A 2 12.55 8.80 -7.51
C ASP A 2 12.53 8.21 -6.10
N TRP A 3 13.71 7.98 -5.54
CA TRP A 3 13.88 7.50 -4.17
C TRP A 3 14.27 8.66 -3.27
N TYR A 4 13.58 8.78 -2.14
CA TYR A 4 13.86 9.77 -1.11
C TYR A 4 14.29 9.05 0.18
N SER A 5 15.14 9.69 0.97
CA SER A 5 15.56 9.20 2.26
C SER A 5 15.37 10.28 3.31
N SER A 6 14.77 9.91 4.44
CA SER A 6 14.76 10.74 5.65
C SER A 6 15.94 10.43 6.57
N SER A 7 16.93 9.65 6.11
CA SER A 7 18.15 9.40 6.88
C SER A 7 18.81 10.72 7.27
N GLN A 8 19.42 10.76 8.46
CA GLN A 8 19.98 11.97 9.07
C GLN A 8 18.94 13.03 9.53
N SER A 9 17.66 12.67 9.62
CA SER A 9 16.63 13.46 10.31
C SER A 9 15.99 12.68 11.46
N THR A 10 15.23 13.36 12.32
CA THR A 10 14.45 12.71 13.39
C THR A 10 13.20 12.00 12.87
N PHE A 11 12.79 12.26 11.63
CA PHE A 11 11.51 11.81 11.08
C PHE A 11 11.26 10.31 11.24
N GLY A 12 12.30 9.47 11.03
CA GLY A 12 12.15 8.02 11.22
C GLY A 12 11.79 7.67 12.67
N ALA A 13 12.44 8.31 13.65
CA ALA A 13 12.12 8.12 15.06
C ALA A 13 10.73 8.67 15.42
N ASP A 14 10.34 9.82 14.86
CA ASP A 14 9.01 10.42 15.04
C ASP A 14 7.89 9.55 14.42
N MET A 15 8.24 8.62 13.52
CA MET A 15 7.35 7.68 12.84
C MET A 15 7.59 6.22 13.26
N ASP A 16 8.10 6.01 14.48
CA ASP A 16 8.27 4.68 15.10
C ASP A 16 9.23 3.73 14.35
N ALA A 17 10.15 4.30 13.56
CA ALA A 17 11.20 3.62 12.80
C ALA A 17 12.60 4.22 13.05
N PRO A 18 13.09 4.26 14.32
CA PRO A 18 14.36 4.90 14.66
C PRO A 18 15.58 4.11 14.12
N PRO A 19 16.74 4.77 13.96
CA PRO A 19 18.00 4.07 13.67
C PRO A 19 18.29 2.95 14.69
N GLY A 20 18.62 1.77 14.21
CA GLY A 20 18.84 0.58 15.05
C GLY A 20 17.56 -0.05 15.62
N GLY A 21 16.39 0.50 15.30
CA GLY A 21 15.09 -0.09 15.61
C GLY A 21 14.71 -1.27 14.69
N GLY A 22 13.53 -1.83 14.94
CA GLY A 22 12.93 -2.84 14.05
C GLY A 22 12.28 -2.23 12.81
N PHE A 23 11.75 -3.09 11.94
CA PHE A 23 10.98 -2.65 10.78
C PHE A 23 9.65 -2.03 11.19
N ALA A 24 9.24 -1.01 10.44
CA ALA A 24 7.91 -0.40 10.52
C ALA A 24 7.42 -0.05 9.10
N VAL A 25 6.10 -0.08 8.93
CA VAL A 25 5.41 0.39 7.73
C VAL A 25 4.51 1.54 8.13
N ASN A 26 4.73 2.69 7.52
CA ASN A 26 3.91 3.88 7.70
C ASN A 26 3.25 4.22 6.36
N VAL A 27 1.94 4.49 6.38
CA VAL A 27 1.18 4.94 5.22
C VAL A 27 0.78 6.38 5.46
N PHE A 28 1.10 7.23 4.48
CA PHE A 28 0.78 8.65 4.52
C PHE A 28 -0.16 9.02 3.37
N LEU A 29 -1.17 9.83 3.68
CA LEU A 29 -2.02 10.50 2.70
C LEU A 29 -1.73 12.00 2.75
N ARG A 30 -1.43 12.59 1.60
CA ARG A 30 -1.31 14.05 1.47
C ARG A 30 -2.60 14.61 0.89
N ASP A 31 -3.17 15.60 1.56
CA ASP A 31 -4.29 16.41 1.08
C ASP A 31 -3.90 17.89 1.16
N GLY A 32 -3.72 18.51 -0.01
CA GLY A 32 -3.14 19.85 -0.14
C GLY A 32 -1.76 19.94 0.51
N ASP A 33 -1.63 20.79 1.53
CA ASP A 33 -0.41 21.00 2.30
C ASP A 33 -0.33 20.16 3.59
N THR A 34 -1.37 19.37 3.88
CA THR A 34 -1.43 18.53 5.06
C THR A 34 -1.06 17.09 4.73
N VAL A 35 -0.25 16.48 5.60
CA VAL A 35 0.09 15.05 5.52
C VAL A 35 -0.46 14.33 6.74
N TYR A 36 -1.25 13.30 6.50
CA TYR A 36 -1.84 12.44 7.52
C TYR A 36 -1.13 11.09 7.54
N ARG A 37 -0.74 10.61 8.72
CA ARG A 37 -0.36 9.21 8.92
C ARG A 37 -1.64 8.38 9.10
N THR A 38 -2.09 7.74 8.03
CA THR A 38 -3.39 7.05 7.99
C THR A 38 -3.32 5.64 8.53
N TRP A 39 -2.14 5.01 8.48
CA TRP A 39 -1.94 3.66 9.01
C TRP A 39 -0.48 3.45 9.42
N HIS A 40 -0.27 2.63 10.45
CA HIS A 40 1.08 2.27 10.91
C HIS A 40 1.09 0.89 11.56
N THR A 41 2.15 0.13 11.33
CA THR A 41 2.52 -1.04 12.13
C THR A 41 4.03 -1.17 12.27
N ASN A 42 4.48 -1.88 13.31
CA ASN A 42 5.88 -2.21 13.53
C ASN A 42 6.05 -3.63 14.09
N GLY A 43 7.30 -4.06 14.23
CA GLY A 43 7.64 -5.39 14.72
C GLY A 43 6.98 -6.49 13.89
N ARG A 44 6.34 -7.47 14.55
CA ARG A 44 5.69 -8.60 13.87
C ARG A 44 4.46 -8.21 13.04
N GLY A 45 3.90 -7.02 13.22
CA GLY A 45 2.82 -6.53 12.38
C GLY A 45 3.25 -6.36 10.92
N THR A 46 4.55 -6.12 10.68
CA THR A 46 5.12 -6.01 9.33
C THR A 46 5.10 -7.32 8.55
N GLU A 47 5.11 -8.48 9.24
CA GLU A 47 5.11 -9.81 8.61
C GLU A 47 3.81 -10.06 7.81
N GLN A 48 2.68 -9.48 8.25
CA GLN A 48 1.35 -9.69 7.68
C GLN A 48 1.15 -9.01 6.31
N LEU A 49 2.04 -8.11 5.93
CA LEU A 49 1.92 -7.30 4.70
C LEU A 49 2.64 -7.91 3.48
N SER A 50 3.13 -9.14 3.61
CA SER A 50 3.93 -9.81 2.57
C SER A 50 3.14 -10.13 1.28
N HIS A 51 1.81 -10.04 1.30
CA HIS A 51 0.94 -10.30 0.15
C HIS A 51 0.30 -9.00 -0.38
N SER A 52 0.20 -8.87 -1.70
CA SER A 52 -0.27 -7.66 -2.38
C SER A 52 -1.60 -7.14 -1.84
N PHE A 53 -2.55 -8.03 -1.57
CA PHE A 53 -3.87 -7.63 -1.08
C PHE A 53 -3.84 -7.05 0.33
N GLY A 54 -3.10 -7.68 1.26
CA GLY A 54 -2.94 -7.13 2.61
C GLY A 54 -2.24 -5.76 2.61
N LEU A 55 -1.27 -5.57 1.70
CA LEU A 55 -0.63 -4.26 1.52
C LEU A 55 -1.57 -3.22 0.92
N ILE A 56 -2.42 -3.59 -0.05
CA ILE A 56 -3.37 -2.67 -0.69
C ILE A 56 -4.47 -2.26 0.29
N ASP A 57 -4.92 -3.16 1.16
CA ASP A 57 -5.99 -2.91 2.13
C ASP A 57 -5.65 -1.84 3.17
N ILE A 58 -4.36 -1.59 3.43
CA ILE A 58 -3.90 -0.54 4.36
C ILE A 58 -3.68 0.82 3.67
N LEU A 59 -3.73 0.87 2.35
CA LEU A 59 -3.60 2.13 1.60
C LEU A 59 -4.91 2.93 1.70
N PRO A 60 -4.85 4.28 1.63
CA PRO A 60 -6.04 5.09 1.76
C PRO A 60 -7.14 4.62 0.82
N TRP A 61 -6.89 4.50 -0.49
CA TRP A 61 -7.92 4.10 -1.46
C TRP A 61 -8.25 2.60 -1.52
N GLY A 62 -7.63 1.77 -0.68
CA GLY A 62 -7.90 0.33 -0.64
C GLY A 62 -7.81 -0.34 -2.02
N ARG A 63 -8.74 -1.29 -2.25
CA ARG A 63 -8.87 -2.03 -3.53
C ARG A 63 -9.80 -1.36 -4.52
N GLN A 64 -10.54 -0.33 -4.07
CA GLN A 64 -11.56 0.39 -4.83
C GLN A 64 -12.71 -0.52 -5.27
N GLU A 65 -13.03 -1.57 -4.51
CA GLU A 65 -14.10 -2.50 -4.88
C GLU A 65 -15.42 -2.12 -4.20
N ASP A 66 -16.56 -2.35 -4.86
CA ASP A 66 -17.89 -1.94 -4.38
C ASP A 66 -18.29 -2.51 -3.01
N TRP A 67 -17.64 -3.60 -2.55
CA TRP A 67 -17.86 -4.13 -1.20
C TRP A 67 -17.15 -3.32 -0.09
N GLN A 68 -16.19 -2.47 -0.46
CA GLN A 68 -15.44 -1.65 0.48
C GLN A 68 -16.28 -0.47 0.93
N ASP A 69 -16.36 -0.28 2.25
CA ASP A 69 -16.98 0.90 2.84
C ASP A 69 -16.06 2.13 2.65
N SER A 70 -16.20 2.78 1.50
CA SER A 70 -15.38 3.93 1.08
C SER A 70 -16.17 5.23 1.19
N PRO A 71 -15.52 6.36 1.55
CA PRO A 71 -16.15 7.68 1.55
C PRO A 71 -16.77 8.04 0.19
N GLN A 72 -17.80 8.89 0.22
CA GLN A 72 -18.43 9.40 -1.00
C GLN A 72 -17.40 10.14 -1.87
N GLY A 73 -17.42 9.84 -3.18
CA GLY A 73 -16.52 10.45 -4.16
C GLY A 73 -15.18 9.72 -4.31
N TRP A 74 -14.91 8.68 -3.52
CA TRP A 74 -13.77 7.82 -3.77
C TRP A 74 -13.96 6.95 -5.01
N PRO A 75 -12.87 6.59 -5.72
CA PRO A 75 -12.94 5.64 -6.81
C PRO A 75 -13.54 4.30 -6.35
N SER A 76 -14.48 3.77 -7.11
CA SER A 76 -15.05 2.43 -6.93
C SER A 76 -15.23 1.74 -8.27
N ARG A 77 -15.15 0.41 -8.25
CA ARG A 77 -15.34 -0.48 -9.39
C ARG A 77 -15.98 -1.80 -8.92
N PRO A 78 -16.63 -2.55 -9.82
CA PRO A 78 -17.19 -3.86 -9.48
C PRO A 78 -16.15 -4.79 -8.85
N THR A 79 -16.57 -5.53 -7.83
CA THR A 79 -15.75 -6.56 -7.15
C THR A 79 -15.03 -7.45 -8.18
N TYR A 80 -13.73 -7.66 -7.97
CA TYR A 80 -12.81 -8.39 -8.86
C TYR A 80 -12.49 -7.79 -10.24
N SER A 81 -13.21 -6.76 -10.72
CA SER A 81 -12.99 -6.20 -12.08
C SER A 81 -11.61 -5.56 -12.29
N GLY A 82 -10.92 -5.31 -11.18
CA GLY A 82 -9.64 -4.62 -11.14
C GLY A 82 -8.39 -5.45 -11.30
N TRP A 83 -8.54 -6.77 -11.36
CA TRP A 83 -7.43 -7.71 -11.26
C TRP A 83 -7.38 -8.58 -12.51
N PRO A 84 -6.18 -8.98 -12.95
CA PRO A 84 -6.05 -9.91 -14.06
C PRO A 84 -6.65 -11.27 -13.68
N ASP A 85 -7.42 -11.86 -14.60
CA ASP A 85 -7.86 -13.24 -14.49
C ASP A 85 -6.71 -14.22 -14.80
N SER A 86 -6.93 -15.51 -14.54
CA SER A 86 -5.90 -16.52 -14.80
C SER A 86 -5.40 -16.53 -16.25
N PRO A 87 -6.26 -16.39 -17.29
CA PRO A 87 -5.80 -16.21 -18.67
C PRO A 87 -4.95 -14.96 -18.89
N ALA A 88 -5.27 -13.82 -18.28
CA ALA A 88 -4.47 -12.59 -18.40
C ALA A 88 -3.10 -12.75 -17.74
N ILE A 89 -3.03 -13.39 -16.57
CA ILE A 89 -1.76 -13.74 -15.94
C ILE A 89 -0.95 -14.69 -16.84
N ALA A 90 -1.59 -15.71 -17.41
CA ALA A 90 -0.93 -16.64 -18.32
C ALA A 90 -0.39 -15.94 -19.57
N ARG A 91 -1.10 -14.96 -20.13
CA ARG A 91 -0.59 -14.12 -21.24
C ARG A 91 0.56 -13.22 -20.83
N ALA A 92 0.57 -12.71 -19.59
CA ALA A 92 1.61 -11.81 -19.10
C ALA A 92 2.95 -12.53 -18.80
N TYR A 93 2.90 -13.81 -18.42
CA TYR A 93 4.07 -14.57 -17.97
C TYR A 93 4.36 -15.85 -18.78
N GLY A 94 3.46 -16.23 -19.68
CA GLY A 94 3.62 -17.40 -20.54
C GLY A 94 4.57 -17.15 -21.70
N PRO A 95 4.96 -18.21 -22.44
CA PRO A 95 5.76 -18.05 -23.65
C PRO A 95 5.04 -17.15 -24.65
N ASN A 96 5.79 -16.30 -25.35
CA ASN A 96 5.27 -15.35 -26.34
C ASN A 96 4.87 -16.02 -27.67
N ASP A 97 4.89 -17.35 -27.72
CA ASP A 97 4.82 -18.13 -28.96
C ASP A 97 3.39 -18.66 -29.12
N GLY A 98 2.48 -17.78 -29.56
CA GLY A 98 1.12 -18.09 -30.00
C GLY A 98 0.91 -17.71 -31.45
#